data_AF-A0A1I2FK56-F1
#
_entry.id   AF-A0A1I2FK56-F1
#
_cell.length_a   1.000
_cell.length_b   1.000
_cell.length_c   1.000
_cell.angle_alpha   90.00
_cell.angle_beta   90.00
_cell.angle_gamma   90.00
#
_symmetry.space_group_name_H-M   'P 1'
#
loop_
_entity.id
_entity.type
_entity.pdbx_description
1 polymer ?
#
loop_
_entity_poly.entity_id
_entity_poly.type
_entity_poly.pdbx_seq_one_letter_code
_entity_poly.pdbx_strand_id
1 'polypeptide(L)'
;MRQPGTCPLTLLMQTTVNWTNSITWLIALALLILLITQLWLLARNQSLSIGRKWVKGGLNVLLWLVVTGYFLQIHWPIAQPTNHALLIGDEVPATFARQIKDSLHIKDSFTSRALTAAYDSVTLLGQDFPTETLTQLSNSAVQWVPYNQPDHLEEIQWKGIVRQGEMQHVTGRIRSAKEQLLKIRFGRQTLDSVALHEGNNTFDLQFPAFARGRSQTDLVLGASTTLDTIRFFTRATEPLKVQFVLSNPDFESKTLADWLGKHGHTVQLSATLSKNVSSSVNINKAGKSATSTPDLIVAEPANAGNAIVRKAVADGKAVLFINLTNPEIELRAINQALGSKWQARKTANEALVPISNGLNALPYRLVDNLNQFPVSGYPMAVQRTTGRIGVSLLSETFPLSLSGDSLTYNRVWMAVLAQLSQSDKNTVQVNAPVYSGLQQRIYVNNADTRARTIRVGKDTLRLSYSPINARSAEGISSFGQAGWQPIQDSLAMYVNALKPTDPMAGQAIVSRFLLTHSQNQLMQERLERNVTAQLPNWAWLLIIIACFTALWVEPKIQ
;
A
#
# COMPACT_ATOMS: atom_id res chain seq x y z
N MET A 1 -14.24 21.92 -15.18
CA MET A 1 -15.61 22.39 -15.43
C MET A 1 -16.58 21.31 -14.99
N ARG A 2 -17.14 21.42 -13.79
CA ARG A 2 -18.20 20.52 -13.30
C ARG A 2 -19.54 21.16 -13.68
N GLN A 3 -20.38 20.40 -14.38
CA GLN A 3 -21.77 20.79 -14.63
C GLN A 3 -22.50 20.93 -13.29
N PRO A 4 -23.32 21.98 -13.09
CA PRO A 4 -24.22 22.06 -11.97
C PRO A 4 -25.33 21.03 -12.18
N GLY A 5 -25.35 19.99 -11.36
CA GLY A 5 -26.45 19.03 -11.30
C GLY A 5 -27.71 19.75 -10.82
N THR A 6 -28.67 19.93 -11.73
CA THR A 6 -30.02 20.33 -11.40
C THR A 6 -30.70 19.18 -10.65
N CYS A 7 -30.83 19.31 -9.33
CA CYS A 7 -31.71 18.44 -8.55
C CYS A 7 -33.15 18.59 -9.05
N PRO A 8 -33.84 17.52 -9.50
CA PRO A 8 -35.27 17.56 -9.62
C PRO A 8 -35.84 17.58 -8.20
N LEU A 9 -36.44 18.71 -7.83
CA LEU A 9 -37.10 18.93 -6.55
C LEU A 9 -38.44 18.19 -6.54
N THR A 10 -38.41 16.86 -6.66
CA THR A 10 -39.57 16.00 -6.40
C THR A 10 -39.73 15.87 -4.89
N LEU A 11 -40.36 16.88 -4.28
CA LEU A 11 -40.95 16.79 -2.94
C LEU A 11 -42.07 15.75 -2.97
N LEU A 12 -41.71 14.48 -2.90
CA LEU A 12 -42.68 13.41 -2.64
C LEU A 12 -43.10 13.55 -1.18
N MET A 13 -44.25 14.18 -0.94
CA MET A 13 -44.92 14.10 0.35
C MET A 13 -45.20 12.63 0.67
N GLN A 14 -44.68 12.14 1.79
CA GLN A 14 -44.89 10.77 2.25
C GLN A 14 -45.89 10.76 3.41
N THR A 15 -46.87 9.87 3.33
CA THR A 15 -47.88 9.64 4.39
C THR A 15 -47.52 8.37 5.16
N THR A 16 -47.61 8.38 6.49
CA THR A 16 -47.42 7.15 7.31
C THR A 16 -48.63 6.22 7.29
N VAL A 17 -49.73 6.65 6.67
CA VAL A 17 -50.95 5.85 6.56
C VAL A 17 -50.66 4.59 5.76
N ASN A 18 -50.76 3.45 6.44
CA ASN A 18 -50.64 2.16 5.79
C ASN A 18 -51.95 1.81 5.06
N TRP A 19 -52.06 2.20 3.80
CA TRP A 19 -53.22 1.95 2.94
C TRP A 19 -53.51 0.45 2.67
N THR A 20 -52.61 -0.45 3.08
CA THR A 20 -52.89 -1.90 3.02
C THR A 20 -53.78 -2.38 4.17
N ASN A 21 -53.93 -1.59 5.24
CA ASN A 21 -54.80 -1.91 6.36
C ASN A 21 -56.27 -1.55 6.04
N SER A 22 -57.18 -2.50 6.22
CA SER A 22 -58.62 -2.27 6.01
C SER A 22 -59.21 -1.27 7.01
N ILE A 23 -58.63 -1.14 8.21
CA ILE A 23 -59.09 -0.19 9.23
C ILE A 23 -58.87 1.27 8.77
N THR A 24 -57.75 1.58 8.10
CA THR A 24 -57.48 2.94 7.62
C THR A 24 -58.48 3.36 6.53
N TRP A 25 -58.92 2.41 5.68
CA TRP A 25 -59.98 2.65 4.71
C TRP A 25 -61.34 2.91 5.37
N LEU A 26 -61.68 2.16 6.42
CA LEU A 26 -62.91 2.37 7.18
C LEU A 26 -62.92 3.74 7.86
N ILE A 27 -61.79 4.16 8.46
CA ILE A 27 -61.68 5.49 9.07
C ILE A 27 -61.81 6.58 8.01
N ALA A 28 -61.11 6.47 6.87
CA ALA A 28 -61.22 7.44 5.78
C ALA A 28 -62.65 7.55 5.24
N LEU A 29 -63.33 6.41 5.05
CA LEU A 29 -64.73 6.35 4.61
C LEU A 29 -65.67 6.98 5.65
N ALA A 30 -65.48 6.71 6.95
CA ALA A 30 -66.27 7.29 8.02
C ALA A 30 -66.11 8.82 8.08
N LEU A 31 -64.88 9.33 7.93
CA LEU A 31 -64.61 10.78 7.87
C LEU A 31 -65.30 11.43 6.65
N LEU A 32 -65.27 10.77 5.49
CA LEU A 32 -65.97 11.23 4.28
C LEU A 32 -67.50 11.30 4.48
N ILE A 33 -68.09 10.23 5.04
CA ILE A 33 -69.54 10.16 5.30
C ILE A 33 -69.97 11.27 6.26
N LEU A 34 -69.18 11.52 7.32
CA LEU A 34 -69.46 12.59 8.28
C LEU A 34 -69.42 13.98 7.61
N LEU A 35 -68.43 14.26 6.77
CA LEU A 35 -68.35 15.51 6.01
C LEU A 35 -69.59 15.71 5.11
N ILE A 36 -69.96 14.68 4.33
CA ILE A 36 -71.13 14.74 3.43
C ILE A 36 -72.40 14.98 4.23
N THR A 37 -72.59 14.25 5.33
CA THR A 37 -73.77 14.37 6.19
C THR A 37 -73.87 15.78 6.79
N GLN A 38 -72.76 16.34 7.24
CA GLN A 38 -72.70 17.68 7.83
C GLN A 38 -73.01 18.77 6.80
N LEU A 39 -72.46 18.66 5.57
CA LEU A 39 -72.77 19.58 4.48
C LEU A 39 -74.24 19.48 4.04
N TRP A 40 -74.78 18.26 3.98
CA TRP A 40 -76.19 18.04 3.65
C TRP A 40 -77.14 18.64 4.68
N LEU A 41 -76.85 18.47 5.98
CA LEU A 41 -77.61 19.09 7.06
C LEU A 41 -77.55 20.62 6.99
N LEU A 42 -76.39 21.17 6.63
CA LEU A 42 -76.22 22.61 6.45
C LEU A 42 -77.05 23.15 5.26
N ALA A 43 -77.06 22.42 4.14
CA ALA A 43 -77.82 22.79 2.94
C ALA A 43 -79.33 22.76 3.20
N ARG A 44 -79.82 21.72 3.90
CA ARG A 44 -81.24 21.51 4.22
C ARG A 44 -81.80 22.51 5.22
N ASN A 45 -80.95 23.18 6.00
CA ASN A 45 -81.42 24.14 7.00
C ASN A 45 -81.99 25.41 6.34
N GLN A 46 -83.32 25.57 6.38
CA GLN A 46 -84.01 26.72 5.77
C GLN A 46 -83.95 28.00 6.61
N SER A 47 -83.53 27.91 7.88
CA SER A 47 -83.48 29.06 8.80
C SER A 47 -82.25 29.96 8.63
N LEU A 48 -81.28 29.57 7.79
CA LEU A 48 -80.01 30.29 7.60
C LEU A 48 -80.02 31.08 6.30
N SER A 49 -79.58 32.34 6.36
CA SER A 49 -79.36 33.16 5.16
C SER A 49 -78.28 32.56 4.26
N ILE A 50 -78.34 32.85 2.95
CA ILE A 50 -77.43 32.29 1.93
C ILE A 50 -75.97 32.59 2.27
N GLY A 51 -75.65 33.82 2.71
CA GLY A 51 -74.29 34.18 3.14
C GLY A 51 -73.80 33.34 4.31
N ARG A 52 -74.67 33.08 5.29
CA ARG A 52 -74.34 32.28 6.48
C ARG A 52 -74.09 30.81 6.15
N LYS A 53 -74.82 30.27 5.17
CA LYS A 53 -74.57 28.91 4.66
C LYS A 53 -73.19 28.79 4.03
N TRP A 54 -72.74 29.79 3.28
CA TRP A 54 -71.39 29.78 2.67
C TRP A 54 -70.28 29.88 3.71
N VAL A 55 -70.41 30.76 4.72
CA VAL A 55 -69.41 30.90 5.78
C VAL A 55 -69.29 29.62 6.60
N LYS A 56 -70.42 29.05 7.04
CA LYS A 56 -70.41 27.76 7.76
C LYS A 56 -69.92 26.60 6.89
N GLY A 57 -70.26 26.61 5.60
CA GLY A 57 -69.77 25.63 4.65
C GLY A 57 -68.24 25.66 4.55
N GLY A 58 -67.67 26.86 4.34
CA GLY A 58 -66.22 27.07 4.26
C GLY A 58 -65.48 26.67 5.53
N LEU A 59 -65.99 27.05 6.71
CA LEU A 59 -65.40 26.68 8.01
C LEU A 59 -65.44 25.16 8.27
N ASN A 60 -66.51 24.48 7.86
CA ASN A 60 -66.56 23.01 7.97
C ASN A 60 -65.59 22.35 7.01
N VAL A 61 -65.49 22.81 5.76
CA VAL A 61 -64.49 22.28 4.80
C VAL A 61 -63.08 22.48 5.33
N LEU A 62 -62.76 23.65 5.91
CA LEU A 62 -61.47 23.92 6.55
C LEU A 62 -61.19 22.96 7.71
N LEU A 63 -62.14 22.78 8.63
CA LEU A 63 -62.01 21.84 9.76
C LEU A 63 -61.70 20.42 9.26
N TRP A 64 -62.43 19.96 8.24
CA TRP A 64 -62.24 18.62 7.68
C TRP A 64 -60.90 18.48 6.95
N LEU A 65 -60.42 19.50 6.24
CA LEU A 65 -59.08 19.51 5.67
C LEU A 65 -57.99 19.38 6.75
N VAL A 66 -58.17 20.04 7.90
CA VAL A 66 -57.24 19.92 9.04
C VAL A 66 -57.31 18.52 9.66
N VAL A 67 -58.50 17.95 9.86
CA VAL A 67 -58.68 16.58 10.39
C VAL A 67 -58.09 15.54 9.45
N THR A 68 -58.30 15.68 8.14
CA THR A 68 -57.68 14.84 7.12
C THR A 68 -56.16 15.00 7.10
N GLY A 69 -55.65 16.23 7.23
CA GLY A 69 -54.21 16.50 7.35
C GLY A 69 -53.59 15.85 8.58
N TYR A 70 -54.27 15.89 9.72
CA TYR A 70 -53.87 15.21 10.95
C TYR A 70 -53.89 13.68 10.79
N PHE A 71 -54.94 13.13 10.17
CA PHE A 71 -55.06 11.69 9.91
C PHE A 71 -53.96 11.19 8.95
N LEU A 72 -53.65 11.96 7.91
CA LEU A 72 -52.61 11.62 6.94
C LEU A 72 -51.20 11.71 7.51
N GLN A 73 -51.02 12.41 8.65
CA GLN A 73 -49.73 12.73 9.26
C GLN A 73 -48.70 13.05 8.18
N ILE A 74 -48.83 14.20 7.53
CA ILE A 74 -47.95 14.56 6.42
C ILE A 74 -46.53 14.77 6.96
N HIS A 75 -45.56 14.09 6.36
CA HIS A 75 -44.13 14.28 6.65
C HIS A 75 -43.44 14.95 5.49
N TRP A 76 -42.45 15.78 5.79
CA TRP A 76 -41.51 16.29 4.81
C TRP A 76 -40.09 15.98 5.26
N PRO A 77 -39.20 15.62 4.33
CA PRO A 77 -37.79 15.47 4.65
C PRO A 77 -37.25 16.85 5.06
N ILE A 78 -36.65 16.93 6.24
CA ILE A 78 -35.83 18.08 6.61
C ILE A 78 -34.39 17.59 6.60
N ALA A 79 -33.52 18.32 5.91
CA ALA A 79 -32.08 18.14 6.05
C ALA A 79 -31.72 18.47 7.50
N GLN A 80 -31.41 17.47 8.33
CA GLN A 80 -30.88 17.73 9.66
C GLN A 80 -29.57 18.52 9.51
N PRO A 81 -29.34 19.56 10.36
CA PRO A 81 -28.02 20.15 10.45
C PRO A 81 -27.06 19.05 10.90
N THR A 82 -26.15 18.67 10.01
CA THR A 82 -25.15 17.64 10.28
C THR A 82 -24.37 18.02 11.53
N ASN A 83 -24.55 17.27 12.62
CA ASN A 83 -23.77 17.54 13.81
C ASN A 83 -22.35 17.01 13.55
N HIS A 84 -21.40 17.93 13.45
CA HIS A 84 -20.01 17.64 13.11
C HIS A 84 -19.12 17.91 14.32
N ALA A 85 -18.31 16.91 14.69
CA ALA A 85 -17.37 17.03 15.81
C ALA A 85 -15.92 16.76 15.40
N LEU A 86 -15.00 17.38 16.13
CA LEU A 86 -13.57 17.12 16.03
C LEU A 86 -13.13 16.18 17.17
N LEU A 87 -12.64 15.00 16.84
CA LEU A 87 -12.05 14.08 17.80
C LEU A 87 -10.53 14.18 17.75
N ILE A 88 -9.91 14.53 18.87
CA ILE A 88 -8.50 14.86 18.98
C ILE A 88 -7.77 13.68 19.63
N GLY A 89 -6.73 13.17 18.96
CA GLY A 89 -5.82 12.14 19.46
C GLY A 89 -4.96 12.64 20.63
N ASP A 90 -4.51 11.71 21.47
CA ASP A 90 -3.79 12.03 22.71
C ASP A 90 -2.41 12.68 22.46
N GLU A 91 -1.85 12.50 21.26
CA GLU A 91 -0.55 13.00 20.83
C GLU A 91 -0.58 14.42 20.23
N VAL A 92 -1.78 14.96 19.98
CA VAL A 92 -1.94 16.22 19.26
C VAL A 92 -1.83 17.42 20.20
N PRO A 93 -0.91 18.39 19.95
CA PRO A 93 -0.82 19.60 20.76
C PRO A 93 -2.09 20.44 20.69
N ALA A 94 -2.50 21.01 21.83
CA ALA A 94 -3.70 21.84 21.93
C ALA A 94 -3.67 23.05 20.99
N THR A 95 -2.50 23.60 20.67
CA THR A 95 -2.34 24.70 19.72
C THR A 95 -2.71 24.28 18.30
N PHE A 96 -2.23 23.11 17.85
CA PHE A 96 -2.56 22.55 16.55
C PHE A 96 -4.05 22.18 16.47
N ALA A 97 -4.58 21.55 17.52
CA ALA A 97 -6.00 21.23 17.60
C ALA A 97 -6.90 22.47 17.49
N ARG A 98 -6.55 23.59 18.14
CA ARG A 98 -7.28 24.86 18.00
C ARG A 98 -7.20 25.41 16.59
N GLN A 99 -6.01 25.44 15.99
CA GLN A 99 -5.84 25.91 14.61
C GLN A 99 -6.72 25.14 13.61
N ILE A 100 -6.77 23.81 13.75
CA ILE A 100 -7.60 22.96 12.89
C ILE A 100 -9.09 23.16 13.18
N LYS A 101 -9.47 23.23 14.46
CA LYS A 101 -10.86 23.52 14.88
C LYS A 101 -11.37 24.83 14.27
N ASP A 102 -10.56 25.89 14.35
CA ASP A 102 -10.90 27.21 13.83
C ASP A 102 -10.99 27.20 12.30
N SER A 103 -10.05 26.51 11.64
CA SER A 103 -10.01 26.40 10.17
C SER A 103 -11.18 25.60 9.60
N LEU A 104 -11.66 24.59 10.33
CA LEU A 104 -12.80 23.75 9.94
C LEU A 104 -14.15 24.28 10.46
N HIS A 105 -14.15 25.39 11.22
CA HIS A 105 -15.33 25.99 11.84
C HIS A 105 -16.17 24.99 12.68
N ILE A 106 -15.51 24.06 13.37
CA ILE A 106 -16.17 23.01 14.15
C ILE A 106 -16.46 23.53 15.57
N LYS A 107 -17.71 23.42 16.01
CA LYS A 107 -18.13 23.88 17.35
C LYS A 107 -17.68 22.92 18.45
N ASP A 108 -17.95 21.63 18.25
CA ASP A 108 -17.71 20.59 19.24
C ASP A 108 -16.37 19.89 19.01
N SER A 109 -15.58 19.76 20.09
CA SER A 109 -14.29 19.08 20.05
C SER A 109 -14.08 18.26 21.30
N PHE A 110 -13.68 17.00 21.15
CA PHE A 110 -13.47 16.05 22.24
C PHE A 110 -12.09 15.42 22.16
N THR A 111 -11.54 15.06 23.32
CA THR A 111 -10.39 14.16 23.39
C THR A 111 -10.83 12.72 23.11
N SER A 112 -9.91 11.88 22.65
CA SER A 112 -10.11 10.46 22.32
C SER A 112 -10.93 9.66 23.36
N ARG A 113 -10.88 10.03 24.65
CA ARG A 113 -11.54 9.33 25.77
C ARG A 113 -12.89 9.89 26.20
N ALA A 114 -13.30 11.04 25.68
CA ALA A 114 -14.45 11.80 26.16
C ALA A 114 -15.61 11.85 25.15
N LEU A 115 -15.66 10.92 24.20
CA LEU A 115 -16.75 10.84 23.24
C LEU A 115 -18.03 10.36 23.96
N THR A 116 -18.99 11.26 24.16
CA THR A 116 -20.23 10.96 24.91
C THR A 116 -21.49 10.89 24.04
N ALA A 117 -21.43 11.38 22.79
CA ALA A 117 -22.60 11.51 21.91
C ALA A 117 -22.33 10.96 20.51
N ALA A 118 -23.39 10.48 19.86
CA ALA A 118 -23.36 10.08 18.46
C ALA A 118 -23.41 11.32 17.57
N TYR A 119 -22.44 11.46 16.67
CA TYR A 119 -22.35 12.53 15.69
C TYR A 119 -22.57 11.97 14.28
N ASP A 120 -23.17 12.76 13.39
CA ASP A 120 -23.38 12.35 12.00
C ASP A 120 -22.06 12.30 11.24
N SER A 121 -21.15 13.21 11.58
CA SER A 121 -19.81 13.26 10.99
C SER A 121 -18.76 13.64 12.03
N VAL A 122 -17.60 13.02 11.94
CA VAL A 122 -16.48 13.21 12.87
C VAL A 122 -15.19 13.37 12.09
N THR A 123 -14.46 14.45 12.35
CA THR A 123 -13.08 14.59 11.90
C THR A 123 -12.15 14.06 12.97
N LEU A 124 -11.39 13.03 12.65
CA LEU A 124 -10.27 12.50 13.45
C LEU A 124 -9.04 13.37 13.21
N LEU A 125 -8.51 13.98 14.27
CA LEU A 125 -7.25 14.72 14.25
C LEU A 125 -6.19 13.93 15.03
N GLY A 126 -5.15 13.48 14.33
CA GLY A 126 -4.12 12.61 14.91
C GLY A 126 -4.26 11.15 14.51
N GLN A 127 -3.57 10.26 15.21
CA GLN A 127 -3.44 8.83 14.95
C GLN A 127 -3.40 7.96 16.21
N ASP A 128 -3.27 8.55 17.42
CA ASP A 128 -3.40 7.79 18.68
C ASP A 128 -4.85 7.80 19.18
N PHE A 129 -5.62 6.80 18.73
CA PHE A 129 -7.00 6.58 19.15
C PHE A 129 -7.18 5.16 19.72
N PRO A 130 -7.86 5.02 20.87
CA PRO A 130 -8.29 3.72 21.37
C PRO A 130 -9.19 3.01 20.35
N THR A 131 -9.06 1.68 20.24
CA THR A 131 -9.87 0.90 19.30
C THR A 131 -11.36 0.99 19.68
N GLU A 132 -11.66 1.07 20.96
CA GLU A 132 -13.01 1.25 21.51
C GLU A 132 -13.64 2.53 20.95
N THR A 133 -12.91 3.65 20.98
CA THR A 133 -13.38 4.93 20.44
C THR A 133 -13.62 4.85 18.93
N LEU A 134 -12.70 4.23 18.17
CA LEU A 134 -12.89 4.06 16.72
C LEU A 134 -14.13 3.21 16.41
N THR A 135 -14.40 2.15 17.18
CA THR A 135 -15.58 1.31 16.94
C THR A 135 -16.91 2.03 17.20
N GLN A 136 -16.94 3.00 18.13
CA GLN A 136 -18.11 3.85 18.36
C GLN A 136 -18.45 4.73 17.15
N LEU A 137 -17.47 5.03 16.29
CA LEU A 137 -17.63 5.85 15.08
C LEU A 137 -18.10 5.06 13.86
N SER A 138 -18.36 3.75 13.99
CA SER A 138 -18.75 2.86 12.88
C SER A 138 -20.00 3.30 12.11
N ASN A 139 -20.84 4.18 12.68
CA ASN A 139 -22.05 4.69 12.03
C ASN A 139 -21.97 6.19 11.65
N SER A 140 -20.82 6.83 11.82
CA SER A 140 -20.61 8.27 11.56
C SER A 140 -19.80 8.46 10.27
N ALA A 141 -19.97 9.57 9.55
CA ALA A 141 -19.04 9.91 8.46
C ALA A 141 -17.69 10.35 9.03
N VAL A 142 -16.62 9.61 8.72
CA VAL A 142 -15.31 9.85 9.32
C VAL A 142 -14.37 10.47 8.30
N GLN A 143 -13.84 11.65 8.63
CA GLN A 143 -12.72 12.27 7.93
C GLN A 143 -11.46 12.20 8.80
N TRP A 144 -10.29 12.02 8.21
CA TRP A 144 -9.04 11.93 8.97
C TRP A 144 -8.02 12.97 8.53
N VAL A 145 -7.44 13.63 9.54
CA VAL A 145 -6.35 14.59 9.43
C VAL A 145 -5.21 14.08 10.32
N PRO A 146 -4.18 13.42 9.75
CA PRO A 146 -3.05 12.93 10.54
C PRO A 146 -2.26 14.08 11.17
N TYR A 147 -1.63 13.80 12.31
CA TYR A 147 -0.71 14.73 12.95
C TYR A 147 0.72 14.18 12.89
N ASN A 148 1.51 14.76 12.00
CA ASN A 148 2.89 14.34 11.80
C ASN A 148 3.82 15.21 12.65
N GLN A 149 4.24 14.65 13.78
CA GLN A 149 5.21 15.30 14.65
C GLN A 149 6.57 15.44 13.93
N PRO A 150 7.21 16.62 13.98
CA PRO A 150 8.56 16.78 13.45
C PRO A 150 9.54 15.80 14.11
N ASP A 151 10.49 15.30 13.33
CA ASP A 151 11.52 14.33 13.69
C ASP A 151 10.99 12.92 14.03
N HIS A 152 9.76 12.60 13.62
CA HIS A 152 9.18 11.26 13.69
C HIS A 152 8.89 10.69 12.30
N LEU A 153 8.95 9.36 12.18
CA LEU A 153 8.61 8.65 10.95
C LEU A 153 7.10 8.75 10.67
N GLU A 154 6.74 9.14 9.45
CA GLU A 154 5.35 9.13 8.95
C GLU A 154 5.05 7.81 8.21
N GLU A 155 6.03 7.30 7.50
CA GLU A 155 5.93 6.07 6.73
C GLU A 155 7.30 5.41 6.67
N ILE A 156 7.35 4.09 6.77
CA ILE A 156 8.56 3.31 6.54
C ILE A 156 8.18 1.95 5.99
N GLN A 157 8.96 1.46 5.02
CA GLN A 157 8.79 0.14 4.44
C GLN A 157 10.12 -0.49 4.05
N TRP A 158 10.20 -1.81 4.22
CA TRP A 158 11.33 -2.63 3.78
C TRP A 158 10.89 -4.07 3.54
N LYS A 159 11.77 -4.90 2.97
CA LYS A 159 11.52 -6.34 2.83
C LYS A 159 11.81 -7.05 4.15
N GLY A 160 10.81 -7.69 4.75
CA GLY A 160 10.98 -8.49 5.97
C GLY A 160 11.83 -9.75 5.78
N ILE A 161 11.97 -10.24 4.54
CA ILE A 161 12.81 -11.38 4.17
C ILE A 161 13.63 -11.01 2.94
N VAL A 162 14.94 -11.16 3.04
CA VAL A 162 15.92 -10.88 1.98
C VAL A 162 16.91 -12.03 1.87
N ARG A 163 17.65 -12.12 0.76
CA ARG A 163 18.74 -13.09 0.60
C ARG A 163 20.06 -12.51 1.08
N GLN A 164 20.99 -13.39 1.43
CA GLN A 164 22.35 -12.94 1.73
C GLN A 164 22.94 -12.22 0.51
N GLY A 165 23.42 -11.00 0.75
CA GLY A 165 23.95 -10.07 -0.24
C GLY A 165 22.90 -9.33 -1.07
N GLU A 166 21.61 -9.64 -0.93
CA GLU A 166 20.54 -8.83 -1.55
C GLU A 166 20.56 -7.41 -0.96
N MET A 167 20.37 -6.41 -1.80
CA MET A 167 20.20 -5.04 -1.36
C MET A 167 18.85 -4.88 -0.65
N GLN A 168 18.91 -4.54 0.63
CA GLN A 168 17.76 -4.09 1.39
C GLN A 168 17.53 -2.61 1.08
N HIS A 169 16.28 -2.28 0.75
CA HIS A 169 15.83 -0.91 0.57
C HIS A 169 14.93 -0.54 1.72
N VAL A 170 15.21 0.59 2.34
CA VAL A 170 14.43 1.17 3.42
C VAL A 170 13.96 2.52 2.93
N THR A 171 12.69 2.57 2.58
CA THR A 171 12.07 3.79 2.05
C THR A 171 11.03 4.29 3.02
N GLY A 172 10.80 5.60 3.00
CA GLY A 172 9.85 6.19 3.93
C GLY A 172 9.73 7.70 3.81
N ARG A 173 8.98 8.25 4.76
CA ARG A 173 8.68 9.67 4.87
C ARG A 173 8.92 10.14 6.30
N ILE A 174 9.48 11.34 6.41
CA ILE A 174 9.76 12.00 7.68
C ILE A 174 9.62 13.50 7.50
N ARG A 175 9.02 14.15 8.48
CA ARG A 175 9.06 15.61 8.59
C ARG A 175 10.22 16.00 9.48
N SER A 176 11.21 16.70 8.97
CA SER A 176 12.39 17.13 9.74
C SER A 176 12.17 18.54 10.30
N ALA A 177 12.49 18.76 11.57
CA ALA A 177 12.41 20.08 12.20
C ALA A 177 13.50 21.06 11.73
N LYS A 178 14.59 20.52 11.17
CA LYS A 178 15.76 21.27 10.68
C LYS A 178 16.55 20.43 9.67
N GLU A 179 17.58 21.00 9.08
CA GLU A 179 18.54 20.24 8.28
C GLU A 179 19.34 19.26 9.14
N GLN A 180 19.34 17.97 8.79
CA GLN A 180 20.06 16.92 9.51
C GLN A 180 20.23 15.65 8.67
N LEU A 181 21.09 14.73 9.10
CA LEU A 181 21.32 13.45 8.41
C LEU A 181 20.45 12.34 8.98
N LEU A 182 19.80 11.57 8.11
CA LEU A 182 19.21 10.29 8.43
C LEU A 182 20.18 9.18 8.03
N LYS A 183 20.47 8.25 8.95
CA LYS A 183 21.50 7.22 8.79
C LYS A 183 20.92 5.86 9.12
N ILE A 184 21.32 4.84 8.36
CA ILE A 184 21.10 3.45 8.73
C ILE A 184 22.40 2.84 9.24
N ARG A 185 22.34 2.23 10.43
CA ARG A 185 23.52 1.76 11.16
C ARG A 185 23.43 0.28 11.50
N PHE A 186 24.59 -0.36 11.45
CA PHE A 186 24.81 -1.67 12.05
C PHE A 186 25.88 -1.55 13.12
N GLY A 187 25.45 -1.55 14.38
CA GLY A 187 26.32 -1.24 15.52
C GLY A 187 26.93 0.17 15.40
N ARG A 188 28.26 0.25 15.23
CA ARG A 188 28.99 1.53 15.11
C ARG A 188 29.18 2.00 13.66
N GLN A 189 28.91 1.14 12.68
CA GLN A 189 29.13 1.45 11.27
C GLN A 189 27.87 2.05 10.66
N THR A 190 28.02 3.17 9.92
CA THR A 190 26.97 3.70 9.05
C THR A 190 27.02 2.95 7.74
N LEU A 191 25.90 2.32 7.35
CA LEU A 191 25.79 1.57 6.11
C LEU A 191 25.38 2.47 4.94
N ASP A 192 24.47 3.42 5.21
CA ASP A 192 24.02 4.43 4.26
C ASP A 192 23.48 5.67 4.98
N SER A 193 23.38 6.80 4.28
CA SER A 193 22.85 8.05 4.84
C SER A 193 22.28 9.00 3.78
N VAL A 194 21.29 9.79 4.17
CA VAL A 194 20.69 10.84 3.35
C VAL A 194 20.57 12.14 4.15
N ALA A 195 20.81 13.28 3.50
CA ALA A 195 20.56 14.59 4.08
C ALA A 195 19.07 14.94 3.97
N LEU A 196 18.48 15.34 5.08
CA LEU A 196 17.12 15.85 5.17
C LEU A 196 17.16 17.37 5.23
N HIS A 197 16.26 18.02 4.50
CA HIS A 197 16.01 19.46 4.63
C HIS A 197 14.91 19.71 5.67
N GLU A 198 14.74 20.95 6.13
CA GLU A 198 13.60 21.30 6.98
C GLU A 198 12.26 21.05 6.25
N GLY A 199 11.27 20.52 6.96
CA GLY A 199 9.96 20.18 6.40
C GLY A 199 9.84 18.72 5.94
N ASN A 200 9.03 18.45 4.93
CA ASN A 200 8.67 17.08 4.52
C ASN A 200 9.75 16.48 3.62
N ASN A 201 10.24 15.29 3.97
CA ASN A 201 11.25 14.57 3.22
C ASN A 201 10.78 13.15 2.89
N THR A 202 11.17 12.67 1.71
CA THR A 202 11.16 11.25 1.35
C THR A 202 12.59 10.73 1.37
N PHE A 203 12.81 9.50 1.81
CA PHE A 203 14.14 8.89 1.80
C PHE A 203 14.12 7.49 1.18
N ASP A 204 15.27 7.10 0.64
CA ASP A 204 15.61 5.74 0.20
C ASP A 204 17.03 5.44 0.65
N LEU A 205 17.17 4.53 1.63
CA LEU A 205 18.44 4.06 2.15
C LEU A 205 18.67 2.61 1.74
N GLN A 206 19.88 2.29 1.32
CA GLN A 206 20.18 1.01 0.70
C GLN A 206 21.44 0.36 1.28
N PHE A 207 21.36 -0.92 1.64
CA PHE A 207 22.52 -1.66 2.12
C PHE A 207 22.42 -3.17 1.81
N PRO A 208 23.54 -3.87 1.61
CA PRO A 208 23.50 -5.31 1.36
C PRO A 208 23.22 -6.08 2.67
N ALA A 209 22.40 -7.12 2.60
CA ALA A 209 22.14 -8.02 3.73
C ALA A 209 23.33 -8.97 3.96
N PHE A 210 24.26 -8.60 4.85
CA PHE A 210 25.53 -9.33 5.04
C PHE A 210 25.43 -10.56 5.98
N ALA A 211 24.59 -10.51 7.02
CA ALA A 211 24.48 -11.58 8.02
C ALA A 211 23.38 -12.59 7.67
N ARG A 212 23.55 -13.87 8.02
CA ARG A 212 22.52 -14.92 7.85
C ARG A 212 21.58 -14.95 9.06
N GLY A 213 20.31 -15.27 8.82
CA GLY A 213 19.29 -15.42 9.84
C GLY A 213 18.68 -14.09 10.28
N ARG A 214 18.29 -14.00 11.55
CA ARG A 214 17.64 -12.84 12.15
C ARG A 214 18.62 -11.67 12.20
N SER A 215 18.34 -10.60 11.46
CA SER A 215 19.19 -9.42 11.35
C SER A 215 18.44 -8.17 11.79
N GLN A 216 19.18 -7.17 12.28
CA GLN A 216 18.62 -5.88 12.66
C GLN A 216 19.60 -4.74 12.36
N THR A 217 19.07 -3.58 11.99
CA THR A 217 19.81 -2.33 11.77
C THR A 217 19.02 -1.17 12.37
N ASP A 218 19.70 -0.14 12.85
CA ASP A 218 19.05 1.01 13.48
C ASP A 218 18.93 2.16 12.48
N LEU A 219 17.76 2.78 12.41
CA LEU A 219 17.52 4.01 11.70
C LEU A 219 17.68 5.18 12.67
N VAL A 220 18.68 6.02 12.42
CA VAL A 220 19.12 7.07 13.35
C VAL A 220 19.04 8.44 12.68
N LEU A 221 18.43 9.39 13.38
CA LEU A 221 18.33 10.78 13.01
C LEU A 221 19.42 11.62 13.73
N GLY A 222 20.14 12.43 12.97
CA GLY A 222 21.20 13.29 13.47
C GLY A 222 22.39 12.51 14.03
N ALA A 223 22.79 12.82 15.27
CA ALA A 223 23.96 12.22 15.91
C ALA A 223 23.65 10.88 16.60
N SER A 224 22.47 10.74 17.24
CA SER A 224 22.20 9.61 18.13
C SER A 224 20.73 9.26 18.36
N THR A 225 19.77 9.96 17.76
CA THR A 225 18.34 9.68 18.01
C THR A 225 17.88 8.50 17.18
N THR A 226 17.71 7.33 17.78
CA THR A 226 17.16 6.16 17.08
C THR A 226 15.65 6.34 16.87
N LEU A 227 15.23 6.34 15.60
CA LEU A 227 13.82 6.43 15.22
C LEU A 227 13.14 5.05 15.22
N ASP A 228 13.81 4.04 14.66
CA ASP A 228 13.30 2.66 14.61
C ASP A 228 14.46 1.66 14.48
N THR A 229 14.19 0.39 14.76
CA THR A 229 15.08 -0.74 14.49
C THR A 229 14.45 -1.63 13.41
N ILE A 230 15.08 -1.62 12.25
CA ILE A 230 14.67 -2.34 11.05
C ILE A 230 15.08 -3.80 11.22
N ARG A 231 14.09 -4.68 11.33
CA ARG A 231 14.28 -6.11 11.56
C ARG A 231 13.89 -6.90 10.32
N PHE A 232 14.78 -7.77 9.87
CA PHE A 232 14.56 -8.58 8.67
C PHE A 232 15.30 -9.92 8.79
N PHE A 233 14.81 -10.92 8.07
CA PHE A 233 15.44 -12.23 8.02
C PHE A 233 16.24 -12.39 6.74
N THR A 234 17.51 -12.73 6.87
CA THR A 234 18.37 -13.01 5.73
C THR A 234 18.47 -14.51 5.51
N ARG A 235 17.90 -15.00 4.42
CA ARG A 235 18.04 -16.41 4.06
C ARG A 235 19.35 -16.67 3.33
N ALA A 236 19.85 -17.89 3.41
CA ALA A 236 20.99 -18.32 2.62
C ALA A 236 20.66 -18.26 1.12
N THR A 237 21.62 -17.84 0.31
CA THR A 237 21.55 -17.92 -1.15
C THR A 237 22.08 -19.29 -1.58
N GLU A 238 21.41 -19.94 -2.54
CA GLU A 238 21.88 -21.22 -3.09
C GLU A 238 23.24 -21.01 -3.79
N PRO A 239 24.28 -21.79 -3.45
CA PRO A 239 25.57 -21.69 -4.12
C PRO A 239 25.47 -22.00 -5.61
N LEU A 240 25.75 -21.00 -6.44
CA LEU A 240 25.90 -21.16 -7.89
C LEU A 240 27.11 -22.03 -8.27
N LYS A 241 26.95 -22.80 -9.34
CA LYS A 241 28.06 -23.41 -10.09
C LYS A 241 28.48 -22.48 -11.22
N VAL A 242 29.66 -21.88 -11.09
CA VAL A 242 30.17 -20.89 -12.04
C VAL A 242 31.32 -21.49 -12.83
N GLN A 243 31.28 -21.35 -14.16
CA GLN A 243 32.37 -21.72 -15.05
C GLN A 243 32.89 -20.50 -15.80
N PHE A 244 34.19 -20.28 -15.79
CA PHE A 244 34.82 -19.25 -16.60
C PHE A 244 35.36 -19.85 -17.90
N VAL A 245 35.06 -19.20 -19.01
CA VAL A 245 35.54 -19.53 -20.36
C VAL A 245 36.33 -18.34 -20.89
N LEU A 246 37.63 -18.37 -20.66
CA LEU A 246 38.53 -17.25 -20.95
C LEU A 246 39.48 -17.59 -22.10
N SER A 247 39.75 -16.60 -22.94
CA SER A 247 40.77 -16.71 -23.98
C SER A 247 42.16 -16.56 -23.37
N ASN A 248 42.33 -15.70 -22.36
CA ASN A 248 43.60 -15.50 -21.65
C ASN A 248 43.35 -15.33 -20.13
N PRO A 249 44.34 -15.63 -19.26
CA PRO A 249 44.25 -15.31 -17.85
C PRO A 249 44.40 -13.80 -17.59
N ASP A 250 43.51 -13.23 -16.79
CA ASP A 250 43.53 -11.81 -16.41
C ASP A 250 43.25 -11.60 -14.91
N PHE A 251 43.54 -10.39 -14.41
CA PHE A 251 43.34 -10.06 -13.00
C PHE A 251 41.87 -9.98 -12.61
N GLU A 252 41.01 -9.50 -13.52
CA GLU A 252 39.59 -9.33 -13.26
C GLU A 252 38.91 -10.70 -13.03
N SER A 253 39.08 -11.64 -13.95
CA SER A 253 38.46 -12.97 -13.80
C SER A 253 39.00 -13.73 -12.61
N LYS A 254 40.29 -13.62 -12.30
CA LYS A 254 40.87 -14.24 -11.10
C LYS A 254 40.27 -13.64 -9.82
N THR A 255 40.20 -12.32 -9.74
CA THR A 255 39.65 -11.62 -8.56
C THR A 255 38.17 -11.96 -8.36
N LEU A 256 37.39 -12.03 -9.45
CA LEU A 256 36.00 -12.45 -9.41
C LEU A 256 35.86 -13.92 -9.02
N ALA A 257 36.68 -14.81 -9.57
CA ALA A 257 36.66 -16.24 -9.22
C ALA A 257 36.97 -16.47 -7.73
N ASP A 258 38.00 -15.80 -7.20
CA ASP A 258 38.36 -15.86 -5.78
C ASP A 258 37.25 -15.29 -4.90
N TRP A 259 36.63 -14.18 -5.31
CA TRP A 259 35.52 -13.58 -4.62
C TRP A 259 34.29 -14.50 -4.57
N LEU A 260 33.92 -15.10 -5.71
CA LEU A 260 32.84 -16.07 -5.80
C LEU A 260 33.09 -17.27 -4.89
N GLY A 261 34.34 -17.75 -4.87
CA GLY A 261 34.78 -18.82 -3.97
C GLY A 261 34.62 -18.45 -2.49
N LYS A 262 35.05 -17.25 -2.09
CA LYS A 262 34.87 -16.76 -0.71
C LYS A 262 33.39 -16.64 -0.30
N HIS A 263 32.50 -16.38 -1.26
CA HIS A 263 31.05 -16.32 -1.03
C HIS A 263 30.35 -17.69 -1.10
N GLY A 264 31.13 -18.78 -1.17
CA GLY A 264 30.63 -20.15 -1.08
C GLY A 264 30.17 -20.74 -2.42
N HIS A 265 30.37 -20.04 -3.54
CA HIS A 265 30.07 -20.58 -4.87
C HIS A 265 31.12 -21.61 -5.30
N THR A 266 30.72 -22.55 -6.16
CA THR A 266 31.65 -23.47 -6.80
C THR A 266 32.15 -22.84 -8.09
N VAL A 267 33.46 -22.71 -8.27
CA VAL A 267 34.04 -22.04 -9.44
C VAL A 267 34.96 -22.99 -10.18
N GLN A 268 34.78 -23.08 -11.50
CA GLN A 268 35.72 -23.72 -12.42
C GLN A 268 36.27 -22.67 -13.37
N LEU A 269 37.54 -22.31 -13.18
CA LEU A 269 38.27 -21.45 -14.09
C LEU A 269 38.89 -22.30 -15.19
N SER A 270 38.72 -21.90 -16.45
CA SER A 270 39.36 -22.54 -17.60
C SER A 270 39.88 -21.45 -18.54
N ALA A 271 41.20 -21.40 -18.72
CA ALA A 271 41.87 -20.46 -19.62
C ALA A 271 42.75 -21.22 -20.61
N THR A 272 42.74 -20.79 -21.87
CA THR A 272 43.64 -21.33 -22.89
C THR A 272 44.97 -20.60 -22.81
N LEU A 273 46.06 -21.32 -22.53
CA LEU A 273 47.40 -20.72 -22.44
C LEU A 273 48.09 -20.74 -23.80
N SER A 274 47.85 -21.76 -24.64
CA SER A 274 48.36 -21.87 -26.01
C SER A 274 47.57 -22.91 -26.82
N LYS A 275 47.90 -23.09 -28.11
CA LYS A 275 47.27 -24.13 -28.96
C LYS A 275 47.45 -25.50 -28.29
N ASN A 276 46.36 -26.09 -27.80
CA ASN A 276 46.27 -27.35 -27.06
C ASN A 276 46.75 -27.33 -25.59
N VAL A 277 47.06 -26.17 -24.99
CA VAL A 277 47.40 -26.08 -23.55
C VAL A 277 46.36 -25.21 -22.85
N SER A 278 45.71 -25.77 -21.83
CA SER A 278 44.77 -25.06 -20.98
C SER A 278 45.14 -25.20 -19.50
N SER A 279 44.83 -24.17 -18.72
CA SER A 279 44.90 -24.20 -17.26
C SER A 279 43.49 -24.26 -16.69
N SER A 280 43.30 -25.09 -15.68
CA SER A 280 42.03 -25.16 -14.95
C SER A 280 42.24 -25.12 -13.44
N VAL A 281 41.49 -24.24 -12.78
CA VAL A 281 41.45 -24.12 -11.32
C VAL A 281 40.03 -24.40 -10.85
N ASN A 282 39.88 -25.22 -9.82
CA ASN A 282 38.59 -25.52 -9.21
C ASN A 282 38.57 -25.00 -7.77
N ILE A 283 37.56 -24.23 -7.40
CA ILE A 283 37.34 -23.67 -6.06
C ILE A 283 36.05 -24.25 -5.48
N ASN A 284 36.06 -24.67 -4.21
CA ASN A 284 34.93 -25.25 -3.48
C ASN A 284 34.28 -26.50 -4.11
N LYS A 285 35.01 -27.23 -4.96
CA LYS A 285 34.54 -28.47 -5.59
C LYS A 285 34.85 -29.67 -4.71
N ALA A 286 33.86 -30.19 -3.98
CA ALA A 286 33.99 -31.43 -3.19
C ALA A 286 33.37 -32.64 -3.93
N GLY A 287 34.15 -33.70 -4.14
CA GLY A 287 33.67 -35.02 -4.62
C GLY A 287 33.35 -35.15 -6.12
N LYS A 288 32.81 -36.32 -6.52
CA LYS A 288 32.51 -36.76 -7.91
C LYS A 288 31.38 -35.98 -8.62
N SER A 289 31.11 -34.72 -8.26
CA SER A 289 30.10 -33.88 -8.95
C SER A 289 30.71 -33.10 -10.13
N ALA A 290 31.54 -33.78 -10.94
CA ALA A 290 32.33 -33.16 -12.00
C ALA A 290 31.58 -32.98 -13.35
N THR A 291 30.29 -33.36 -13.42
CA THR A 291 29.55 -33.49 -14.68
C THR A 291 28.19 -32.77 -14.72
N SER A 292 27.91 -31.86 -13.78
CA SER A 292 26.68 -31.04 -13.86
C SER A 292 26.91 -29.77 -14.67
N THR A 293 25.95 -29.39 -15.51
CA THR A 293 25.97 -28.12 -16.24
C THR A 293 26.08 -26.92 -15.30
N PRO A 294 26.90 -25.91 -15.62
CA PRO A 294 27.04 -24.71 -14.79
C PRO A 294 25.74 -23.91 -14.78
N ASP A 295 25.50 -23.19 -13.67
CA ASP A 295 24.34 -22.29 -13.54
C ASP A 295 24.63 -20.91 -14.14
N LEU A 296 25.89 -20.49 -14.08
CA LEU A 296 26.42 -19.27 -14.66
C LEU A 296 27.73 -19.56 -15.40
N ILE A 297 27.85 -19.05 -16.61
CA ILE A 297 29.12 -18.97 -17.34
C ILE A 297 29.59 -17.53 -17.35
N VAL A 298 30.84 -17.28 -16.96
CA VAL A 298 31.51 -15.99 -17.19
C VAL A 298 32.42 -16.16 -18.40
N ALA A 299 32.26 -15.33 -19.43
CA ALA A 299 32.99 -15.46 -20.68
C ALA A 299 33.45 -14.10 -21.21
N GLU A 300 34.45 -14.14 -22.07
CA GLU A 300 34.84 -12.98 -22.88
C GLU A 300 34.04 -12.97 -24.21
N PRO A 301 33.85 -11.80 -24.85
CA PRO A 301 33.06 -11.71 -26.08
C PRO A 301 33.56 -12.63 -27.21
N ALA A 302 34.87 -12.85 -27.30
CA ALA A 302 35.48 -13.76 -28.26
C ALA A 302 34.98 -15.22 -28.11
N ASN A 303 34.52 -15.60 -26.92
CA ASN A 303 34.02 -16.93 -26.62
C ASN A 303 32.49 -17.06 -26.78
N ALA A 304 31.79 -16.04 -27.28
CA ALA A 304 30.34 -16.10 -27.47
C ALA A 304 29.86 -17.28 -28.34
N GLY A 305 30.65 -17.66 -29.35
CA GLY A 305 30.39 -18.80 -30.22
C GLY A 305 30.72 -20.18 -29.63
N ASN A 306 31.35 -20.23 -28.45
CA ASN A 306 31.76 -21.48 -27.82
C ASN A 306 30.54 -22.39 -27.57
N ALA A 307 30.69 -23.70 -27.85
CA ALA A 307 29.60 -24.67 -27.72
C ALA A 307 29.03 -24.74 -26.30
N ILE A 308 29.87 -24.59 -25.26
CA ILE A 308 29.44 -24.60 -23.86
C ILE A 308 28.57 -23.37 -23.55
N VAL A 309 28.97 -22.20 -24.06
CA VAL A 309 28.23 -20.93 -23.89
C VAL A 309 26.86 -21.02 -24.59
N ARG A 310 26.83 -21.44 -25.86
CA ARG A 310 25.58 -21.59 -26.61
C ARG A 310 24.64 -22.60 -25.97
N LYS A 311 25.18 -23.74 -25.53
CA LYS A 311 24.40 -24.78 -24.83
C LYS A 311 23.80 -24.26 -23.53
N ALA A 312 24.56 -23.52 -22.72
CA ALA A 312 24.06 -22.97 -21.47
C ALA A 312 22.87 -22.02 -21.69
N VAL A 313 22.93 -21.12 -22.69
CA VAL A 313 21.82 -20.23 -23.02
C VAL A 313 20.60 -21.00 -23.55
N ALA A 314 20.82 -22.03 -24.36
CA ALA A 314 19.74 -22.90 -24.85
C ALA A 314 19.06 -23.66 -23.69
N ASP A 315 19.82 -24.10 -22.69
CA ASP A 315 19.34 -24.78 -21.48
C ASP A 315 18.74 -23.81 -20.43
N GLY A 316 18.62 -22.52 -20.75
CA GLY A 316 18.04 -21.50 -19.87
C GLY A 316 18.93 -21.05 -18.70
N LYS A 317 20.23 -21.33 -18.79
CA LYS A 317 21.25 -20.90 -17.82
C LYS A 317 21.72 -19.47 -18.11
N ALA A 318 22.55 -18.94 -17.21
CA ALA A 318 23.06 -17.59 -17.32
C ALA A 318 24.46 -17.56 -17.96
N VAL A 319 24.72 -16.53 -18.76
CA VAL A 319 26.05 -16.19 -19.29
C VAL A 319 26.30 -14.72 -19.00
N LEU A 320 27.46 -14.38 -18.48
CA LEU A 320 27.91 -13.00 -18.30
C LEU A 320 29.14 -12.75 -19.17
N PHE A 321 29.05 -11.73 -20.01
CA PHE A 321 30.19 -11.21 -20.77
C PHE A 321 30.86 -10.06 -20.02
N ILE A 322 32.16 -10.22 -19.76
CA ILE A 322 33.04 -9.21 -19.16
C ILE A 322 34.18 -8.85 -20.12
N ASN A 323 34.96 -7.83 -19.79
CA ASN A 323 36.15 -7.41 -20.55
C ASN A 323 35.86 -7.05 -22.01
N LEU A 324 34.79 -6.29 -22.25
CA LEU A 324 34.54 -5.73 -23.57
C LEU A 324 35.62 -4.70 -23.90
N THR A 325 36.06 -4.66 -25.14
CA THR A 325 37.04 -3.68 -25.63
C THR A 325 36.46 -2.83 -26.75
N ASN A 326 35.60 -3.44 -27.58
CA ASN A 326 34.88 -2.75 -28.65
C ASN A 326 33.40 -3.17 -28.61
N PRO A 327 32.58 -2.53 -27.75
CA PRO A 327 31.20 -2.92 -27.54
C PRO A 327 30.36 -3.00 -28.82
N GLU A 328 30.59 -2.13 -29.81
CA GLU A 328 29.79 -2.14 -31.04
C GLU A 328 30.00 -3.40 -31.90
N ILE A 329 31.22 -3.91 -31.96
CA ILE A 329 31.56 -5.11 -32.74
C ILE A 329 31.25 -6.36 -31.92
N GLU A 330 31.68 -6.38 -30.66
CA GLU A 330 31.56 -7.53 -29.76
C GLU A 330 30.09 -7.85 -29.46
N LEU A 331 29.23 -6.84 -29.24
CA LEU A 331 27.80 -7.07 -29.03
C LEU A 331 27.13 -7.66 -30.27
N ARG A 332 27.57 -7.32 -31.49
CA ARG A 332 27.05 -7.96 -32.71
C ARG A 332 27.43 -9.44 -32.76
N ALA A 333 28.66 -9.80 -32.38
CA ALA A 333 29.08 -11.19 -32.30
C ALA A 333 28.27 -11.98 -31.25
N ILE A 334 28.02 -11.38 -30.09
CA ILE A 334 27.16 -11.96 -29.03
C ILE A 334 25.72 -12.15 -29.55
N ASN A 335 25.17 -11.17 -30.26
CA ASN A 335 23.83 -11.26 -30.86
C ASN A 335 23.74 -12.39 -31.88
N GLN A 336 24.73 -12.50 -32.78
CA GLN A 336 24.78 -13.56 -33.80
C GLN A 336 24.90 -14.95 -33.16
N ALA A 337 25.71 -15.10 -32.12
CA ALA A 337 25.96 -16.39 -31.49
C ALA A 337 24.78 -16.88 -30.62
N LEU A 338 24.08 -15.95 -29.94
CA LEU A 338 23.12 -16.29 -28.89
C LEU A 338 21.67 -15.83 -29.17
N GLY A 339 21.41 -15.19 -30.31
CA GLY A 339 20.09 -14.65 -30.64
C GLY A 339 19.66 -13.48 -29.74
N SER A 340 20.61 -12.80 -29.11
CA SER A 340 20.36 -11.59 -28.31
C SER A 340 20.21 -10.33 -29.19
N LYS A 341 19.85 -9.20 -28.57
CA LYS A 341 19.54 -7.94 -29.27
C LYS A 341 20.22 -6.75 -28.59
N TRP A 342 21.48 -6.95 -28.21
CA TRP A 342 22.31 -5.92 -27.61
C TRP A 342 22.65 -4.82 -28.61
N GLN A 343 22.55 -3.58 -28.14
CA GLN A 343 23.00 -2.40 -28.84
C GLN A 343 23.67 -1.48 -27.82
N ALA A 344 24.77 -0.85 -28.22
CA ALA A 344 25.44 0.17 -27.43
C ALA A 344 25.57 1.45 -28.26
N ARG A 345 25.50 2.58 -27.58
CA ARG A 345 25.75 3.90 -28.17
C ARG A 345 26.90 4.55 -27.44
N LYS A 346 27.88 5.07 -28.18
CA LYS A 346 28.99 5.85 -27.61
C LYS A 346 28.44 7.12 -26.95
N THR A 347 28.86 7.40 -25.72
CA THR A 347 28.41 8.54 -24.91
C THR A 347 29.47 9.61 -24.71
N ALA A 348 30.74 9.23 -24.77
CA ALA A 348 31.86 10.13 -24.51
C ALA A 348 33.04 9.84 -25.46
N ASN A 349 33.99 10.77 -25.56
CA ASN A 349 35.16 10.61 -26.44
C ASN A 349 36.39 10.10 -25.68
N GLU A 350 36.40 10.19 -24.35
CA GLU A 350 37.42 9.61 -23.49
C GLU A 350 37.45 8.08 -23.61
N ALA A 351 38.62 7.48 -23.38
CA ALA A 351 38.76 6.02 -23.40
C ALA A 351 37.99 5.33 -22.26
N LEU A 352 37.82 6.02 -21.13
CA LEU A 352 37.10 5.57 -19.95
C LEU A 352 36.31 6.71 -19.33
N VAL A 353 35.14 6.40 -18.79
CA VAL A 353 34.26 7.34 -18.09
C VAL A 353 34.15 6.91 -16.63
N PRO A 354 34.38 7.82 -15.65
CA PRO A 354 34.20 7.53 -14.24
C PRO A 354 32.72 7.38 -13.90
N ILE A 355 32.36 6.40 -13.06
CA ILE A 355 30.97 6.19 -12.62
C ILE A 355 30.78 6.64 -11.17
N SER A 356 31.43 5.95 -10.23
CA SER A 356 31.41 6.25 -8.80
C SER A 356 32.44 5.39 -8.07
N ASN A 357 32.90 5.85 -6.89
CA ASN A 357 33.77 5.08 -5.99
C ASN A 357 35.03 4.48 -6.66
N GLY A 358 35.64 5.20 -7.62
CA GLY A 358 36.84 4.73 -8.31
C GLY A 358 36.61 3.67 -9.40
N LEU A 359 35.36 3.41 -9.79
CA LEU A 359 35.02 2.56 -10.92
C LEU A 359 35.06 3.34 -12.24
N ASN A 360 35.62 2.69 -13.26
CA ASN A 360 35.66 3.18 -14.63
C ASN A 360 34.84 2.25 -15.54
N ALA A 361 34.28 2.85 -16.59
CA ALA A 361 33.54 2.14 -17.62
C ALA A 361 33.96 2.59 -19.01
N LEU A 362 33.66 1.75 -20.00
CA LEU A 362 33.78 2.11 -21.40
C LEU A 362 32.83 3.29 -21.70
N PRO A 363 33.16 4.16 -22.68
CA PRO A 363 32.38 5.36 -23.01
C PRO A 363 31.12 5.03 -23.84
N TYR A 364 30.35 4.05 -23.37
CA TYR A 364 29.20 3.50 -24.04
C TYR A 364 28.04 3.34 -23.07
N ARG A 365 26.82 3.44 -23.59
CA ARG A 365 25.58 3.11 -22.89
C ARG A 365 24.82 2.05 -23.66
N LEU A 366 24.34 1.03 -22.94
CA LEU A 366 23.43 0.02 -23.49
C LEU A 366 22.09 0.68 -23.83
N VAL A 367 21.56 0.38 -25.02
CA VAL A 367 20.27 0.89 -25.48
C VAL A 367 19.16 0.04 -24.88
N ASP A 368 18.15 0.68 -24.28
CA ASP A 368 17.06 -0.02 -23.61
C ASP A 368 16.25 -0.90 -24.58
N ASN A 369 15.84 -2.07 -24.10
CA ASN A 369 15.03 -3.04 -24.84
C ASN A 369 14.07 -3.74 -23.87
N LEU A 370 12.88 -4.15 -24.33
CA LEU A 370 11.81 -4.72 -23.50
C LEU A 370 12.26 -5.91 -22.63
N ASN A 371 13.22 -6.70 -23.14
CA ASN A 371 13.74 -7.88 -22.45
C ASN A 371 15.09 -7.63 -21.76
N GLN A 372 15.55 -6.39 -21.69
CA GLN A 372 16.81 -6.00 -21.04
C GLN A 372 16.51 -5.34 -19.69
N PHE A 373 17.17 -5.85 -18.65
CA PHE A 373 17.02 -5.40 -17.28
C PHE A 373 18.35 -4.78 -16.84
N PRO A 374 18.43 -3.44 -16.70
CA PRO A 374 19.66 -2.79 -16.25
C PRO A 374 19.98 -3.15 -14.81
N VAL A 375 21.27 -3.20 -14.48
CA VAL A 375 21.75 -3.32 -13.10
C VAL A 375 21.83 -1.90 -12.52
N SER A 376 20.99 -1.60 -11.53
CA SER A 376 20.90 -0.24 -10.96
C SER A 376 22.26 0.28 -10.50
N GLY A 377 22.62 1.49 -10.92
CA GLY A 377 23.88 2.16 -10.56
C GLY A 377 25.12 1.73 -11.34
N TYR A 378 25.02 0.76 -12.26
CA TYR A 378 26.16 0.23 -13.01
C TYR A 378 25.86 0.14 -14.51
N PRO A 379 26.87 0.23 -15.39
CA PRO A 379 26.71 0.20 -16.84
C PRO A 379 26.64 -1.26 -17.32
N MET A 380 25.76 -2.03 -16.70
CA MET A 380 25.55 -3.44 -16.98
C MET A 380 24.07 -3.71 -17.15
N ALA A 381 23.73 -4.72 -17.92
CA ALA A 381 22.36 -5.17 -18.04
C ALA A 381 22.31 -6.67 -18.32
N VAL A 382 21.15 -7.28 -18.05
CA VAL A 382 20.84 -8.66 -18.39
C VAL A 382 19.67 -8.72 -19.36
N GLN A 383 19.89 -9.31 -20.53
CA GLN A 383 18.84 -9.63 -21.49
C GLN A 383 18.28 -11.03 -21.20
N ARG A 384 16.96 -11.12 -21.04
CA ARG A 384 16.23 -12.40 -20.91
C ARG A 384 15.78 -12.89 -22.29
N THR A 385 16.20 -14.09 -22.64
CA THR A 385 15.82 -14.81 -23.87
C THR A 385 15.35 -16.21 -23.47
N THR A 386 15.81 -17.28 -24.13
CA THR A 386 15.73 -18.64 -23.58
C THR A 386 16.56 -18.76 -22.30
N GLY A 387 17.74 -18.11 -22.27
CA GLY A 387 18.60 -17.97 -21.11
C GLY A 387 18.72 -16.52 -20.62
N ARG A 388 19.63 -16.29 -19.67
CA ARG A 388 19.96 -14.94 -19.16
C ARG A 388 21.34 -14.55 -19.69
N ILE A 389 21.42 -13.51 -20.49
CA ILE A 389 22.68 -13.04 -21.07
C ILE A 389 22.98 -11.70 -20.42
N GLY A 390 24.06 -11.58 -19.66
CA GLY A 390 24.54 -10.34 -19.07
C GLY A 390 25.70 -9.75 -19.88
N VAL A 391 25.77 -8.43 -19.94
CA VAL A 391 26.91 -7.70 -20.51
C VAL A 391 27.34 -6.62 -19.53
N SER A 392 28.64 -6.57 -19.27
CA SER A 392 29.28 -5.50 -18.50
C SER A 392 30.02 -4.52 -19.42
N LEU A 393 29.79 -3.21 -19.23
CA LEU A 393 30.64 -2.16 -19.79
C LEU A 393 31.63 -1.59 -18.77
N LEU A 394 31.72 -2.15 -17.55
CA LEU A 394 32.80 -1.81 -16.63
C LEU A 394 34.13 -2.25 -17.21
N SER A 395 35.16 -1.41 -17.07
CA SER A 395 36.50 -1.74 -17.56
C SER A 395 37.18 -2.75 -16.63
N GLU A 396 37.28 -2.42 -15.35
CA GLU A 396 37.95 -3.22 -14.32
C GLU A 396 37.31 -2.96 -12.96
N THR A 397 37.20 -4.00 -12.11
CA THR A 397 36.69 -3.86 -10.74
C THR A 397 37.68 -4.35 -9.69
N PHE A 398 38.68 -5.15 -10.07
CA PHE A 398 39.71 -5.66 -9.16
C PHE A 398 40.46 -4.59 -8.34
N PRO A 399 40.69 -3.33 -8.81
CA PRO A 399 41.36 -2.32 -7.98
C PRO A 399 40.60 -2.00 -6.68
N LEU A 400 39.27 -2.15 -6.66
CA LEU A 400 38.48 -1.99 -5.43
C LEU A 400 38.79 -3.07 -4.40
N SER A 401 38.96 -4.32 -4.87
CA SER A 401 39.34 -5.45 -4.02
C SER A 401 40.75 -5.24 -3.44
N LEU A 402 41.69 -4.74 -4.26
CA LEU A 402 43.07 -4.51 -3.84
C LEU A 402 43.23 -3.30 -2.90
N SER A 403 42.42 -2.26 -3.07
CA SER A 403 42.44 -1.06 -2.22
C SER A 403 41.73 -1.24 -0.88
N GLY A 404 41.09 -2.39 -0.65
CA GLY A 404 40.36 -2.69 0.58
C GLY A 404 38.90 -2.22 0.59
N ASP A 405 38.42 -1.56 -0.48
CA ASP A 405 36.99 -1.25 -0.68
C ASP A 405 36.19 -2.48 -1.15
N SER A 406 36.23 -3.50 -0.30
CA SER A 406 35.48 -4.75 -0.49
C SER A 406 33.97 -4.53 -0.47
N LEU A 407 33.47 -3.47 0.15
CA LEU A 407 32.04 -3.17 0.21
C LEU A 407 31.50 -2.73 -1.15
N THR A 408 32.19 -1.80 -1.83
CA THR A 408 31.81 -1.41 -3.19
C THR A 408 31.95 -2.58 -4.16
N TYR A 409 33.06 -3.34 -4.07
CA TYR A 409 33.25 -4.54 -4.89
C TYR A 409 32.12 -5.56 -4.70
N ASN A 410 31.76 -5.86 -3.44
CA ASN A 410 30.63 -6.74 -3.12
C ASN A 410 29.32 -6.21 -3.71
N ARG A 411 29.06 -4.91 -3.60
CA ARG A 411 27.84 -4.28 -4.10
C ARG A 411 27.69 -4.45 -5.61
N VAL A 412 28.77 -4.24 -6.37
CA VAL A 412 28.78 -4.45 -7.84
C VAL A 412 28.39 -5.89 -8.17
N TRP A 413 29.14 -6.86 -7.66
CA TRP A 413 28.99 -8.25 -8.06
C TRP A 413 27.72 -8.92 -7.53
N MET A 414 27.26 -8.55 -6.32
CA MET A 414 25.97 -9.00 -5.82
C MET A 414 24.81 -8.47 -6.66
N ALA A 415 24.85 -7.21 -7.11
CA ALA A 415 23.81 -6.64 -7.96
C ALA A 415 23.74 -7.36 -9.33
N VAL A 416 24.90 -7.69 -9.90
CA VAL A 416 25.00 -8.44 -11.16
C VAL A 416 24.49 -9.88 -11.00
N LEU A 417 24.96 -10.59 -9.96
CA LEU A 417 24.51 -11.96 -9.68
C LEU A 417 23.02 -12.02 -9.39
N ALA A 418 22.44 -11.02 -8.71
CA ALA A 418 21.00 -10.97 -8.46
C ALA A 418 20.19 -11.01 -9.78
N GLN A 419 20.64 -10.31 -10.82
CA GLN A 419 19.98 -10.32 -12.13
C GLN A 419 20.23 -11.59 -12.95
N LEU A 420 21.40 -12.22 -12.78
CA LEU A 420 21.79 -13.45 -13.49
C LEU A 420 21.29 -14.73 -12.82
N SER A 421 21.02 -14.68 -11.52
CA SER A 421 20.56 -15.83 -10.75
C SER A 421 19.20 -16.35 -11.24
N GLN A 422 18.98 -17.65 -11.08
CA GLN A 422 17.65 -18.22 -11.30
C GLN A 422 16.67 -17.66 -10.27
N SER A 423 15.41 -17.53 -10.65
CA SER A 423 14.39 -17.14 -9.68
C SER A 423 14.21 -18.28 -8.68
N ASP A 424 14.60 -18.04 -7.43
CA ASP A 424 14.51 -19.05 -6.39
C ASP A 424 13.08 -19.57 -6.22
N LYS A 425 13.02 -20.85 -5.92
CA LYS A 425 11.81 -21.61 -5.64
C LYS A 425 11.24 -21.20 -4.29
N ASN A 426 9.92 -21.24 -4.16
CA ASN A 426 9.20 -20.98 -2.92
C ASN A 426 9.65 -19.67 -2.22
N THR A 427 9.79 -18.59 -3.00
CA THR A 427 10.22 -17.30 -2.47
C THR A 427 9.07 -16.66 -1.69
N VAL A 428 9.23 -16.62 -0.36
CA VAL A 428 8.31 -15.89 0.52
C VAL A 428 8.75 -14.44 0.62
N GLN A 429 7.82 -13.52 0.34
CA GLN A 429 8.03 -12.08 0.47
C GLN A 429 7.04 -11.51 1.48
N VAL A 430 7.57 -10.71 2.40
CA VAL A 430 6.81 -10.02 3.45
C VAL A 430 7.23 -8.56 3.40
N ASN A 431 6.26 -7.66 3.27
CA ASN A 431 6.51 -6.23 3.41
C ASN A 431 6.43 -5.89 4.91
N ALA A 432 7.48 -5.28 5.44
CA ALA A 432 7.59 -4.84 6.82
C ALA A 432 7.51 -3.30 6.87
N PRO A 433 7.09 -2.70 8.01
CA PRO A 433 6.80 -3.32 9.30
C PRO A 433 5.51 -4.17 9.28
N VAL A 434 5.53 -5.29 10.02
CA VAL A 434 4.34 -6.11 10.27
C VAL A 434 3.94 -5.90 11.72
N TYR A 435 2.66 -5.65 12.00
CA TYR A 435 2.18 -5.42 13.36
C TYR A 435 1.28 -6.55 13.85
N SER A 436 1.37 -6.87 15.14
CA SER A 436 0.50 -7.85 15.80
C SER A 436 -0.95 -7.38 15.77
N GLY A 437 -1.89 -8.27 15.45
CA GLY A 437 -3.32 -7.98 15.39
C GLY A 437 -3.77 -7.28 14.10
N LEU A 438 -2.86 -6.68 13.32
CA LEU A 438 -3.19 -6.10 12.02
C LEU A 438 -3.09 -7.16 10.91
N GLN A 439 -4.01 -7.09 9.94
CA GLN A 439 -3.98 -7.97 8.78
C GLN A 439 -2.78 -7.64 7.89
N GLN A 440 -1.94 -8.65 7.67
CA GLN A 440 -0.77 -8.55 6.83
C GLN A 440 -0.86 -9.53 5.67
N ARG A 441 -0.36 -9.10 4.52
CA ARG A 441 -0.25 -9.93 3.33
C ARG A 441 1.16 -10.53 3.23
N ILE A 442 1.21 -11.81 2.90
CA ILE A 442 2.42 -12.56 2.60
C ILE A 442 2.29 -13.09 1.17
N TYR A 443 3.33 -12.89 0.36
CA TYR A 443 3.40 -13.40 -1.00
C TYR A 443 4.31 -14.62 -1.06
N VAL A 444 3.90 -15.63 -1.82
CA VAL A 444 4.69 -16.81 -2.12
C VAL A 444 4.83 -16.90 -3.64
N ASN A 445 6.05 -16.73 -4.13
CA ASN A 445 6.37 -16.72 -5.56
C ASN A 445 7.20 -17.95 -5.94
N ASN A 446 7.05 -18.38 -7.20
CA ASN A 446 7.72 -19.57 -7.75
C ASN A 446 7.51 -20.81 -6.88
N ALA A 447 6.27 -21.01 -6.39
CA ALA A 447 5.94 -22.19 -5.63
C ALA A 447 6.21 -23.45 -6.48
N ASP A 448 6.98 -24.40 -5.95
CA ASP A 448 7.26 -25.68 -6.59
C ASP A 448 6.07 -26.64 -6.45
N THR A 449 5.35 -26.55 -5.33
CA THR A 449 4.13 -27.29 -5.08
C THR A 449 3.00 -26.32 -4.76
N ARG A 450 1.77 -26.63 -5.21
CA ARG A 450 0.58 -25.83 -4.90
C ARG A 450 0.11 -26.08 -3.46
N ALA A 451 0.91 -25.67 -2.48
CA ALA A 451 0.53 -25.68 -1.08
C ALA A 451 -0.73 -24.83 -0.86
N ARG A 452 -1.74 -25.38 -0.19
CA ARG A 452 -2.98 -24.65 0.14
C ARG A 452 -2.82 -23.75 1.36
N THR A 453 -1.82 -24.04 2.20
CA THR A 453 -1.57 -23.33 3.44
C THR A 453 -0.08 -23.14 3.68
N ILE A 454 0.26 -22.13 4.47
CA ILE A 454 1.60 -21.90 5.01
C ILE A 454 1.49 -21.63 6.51
N ARG A 455 2.37 -22.25 7.30
CA ARG A 455 2.43 -22.04 8.75
C ARG A 455 3.35 -20.88 9.08
N VAL A 456 2.87 -19.96 9.91
CA VAL A 456 3.62 -18.80 10.39
C VAL A 456 3.48 -18.71 11.90
N GLY A 457 4.51 -19.11 12.63
CA GLY A 457 4.45 -19.31 14.07
C GLY A 457 3.39 -20.35 14.46
N LYS A 458 2.41 -19.90 15.23
CA LYS A 458 1.24 -20.71 15.62
C LYS A 458 0.07 -20.57 14.64
N ASP A 459 0.13 -19.60 13.74
CA ASP A 459 -0.94 -19.28 12.80
C ASP A 459 -0.77 -20.08 11.50
N THR A 460 -1.89 -20.38 10.84
CA THR A 460 -1.91 -21.05 9.54
C THR A 460 -2.62 -20.16 8.53
N LEU A 461 -1.88 -19.70 7.52
CA LEU A 461 -2.43 -18.89 6.45
C LEU A 461 -2.93 -19.78 5.34
N ARG A 462 -4.11 -19.48 4.81
CA ARG A 462 -4.60 -20.06 3.57
C ARG A 462 -4.05 -19.25 2.39
N LEU A 463 -3.56 -19.96 1.38
CA LEU A 463 -2.99 -19.38 0.18
C LEU A 463 -4.05 -19.31 -0.93
N SER A 464 -4.18 -18.14 -1.55
CA SER A 464 -4.96 -17.90 -2.77
C SER A 464 -3.99 -17.75 -3.94
N TYR A 465 -4.14 -18.57 -4.98
CA TYR A 465 -3.25 -18.53 -6.14
C TYR A 465 -3.71 -17.46 -7.14
N SER A 466 -2.75 -16.78 -7.75
CA SER A 466 -3.04 -15.79 -8.78
C SER A 466 -3.64 -16.47 -10.02
N PRO A 467 -4.69 -15.89 -10.63
CA PRO A 467 -5.22 -16.39 -11.90
C PRO A 467 -4.28 -16.12 -13.08
N ILE A 468 -3.35 -15.16 -12.95
CA ILE A 468 -2.41 -14.75 -14.00
C ILE A 468 -1.11 -15.57 -13.89
N ASN A 469 -0.61 -15.78 -12.67
CA ASN A 469 0.58 -16.58 -12.42
C ASN A 469 0.28 -17.75 -11.48
N ALA A 470 0.13 -18.94 -12.07
CA ALA A 470 -0.14 -20.20 -11.36
C ALA A 470 0.92 -20.59 -10.31
N ARG A 471 2.11 -19.96 -10.31
CA ARG A 471 3.19 -20.18 -9.35
C ARG A 471 3.32 -19.07 -8.30
N SER A 472 2.41 -18.09 -8.34
CA SER A 472 2.30 -17.04 -7.32
C SER A 472 1.03 -17.26 -6.51
N ALA A 473 1.17 -17.15 -5.20
CA ALA A 473 0.08 -17.18 -4.26
C ALA A 473 0.24 -16.08 -3.21
N GLU A 474 -0.86 -15.72 -2.58
CA GLU A 474 -0.90 -14.77 -1.49
C GLU A 474 -1.70 -15.32 -0.32
N GLY A 475 -1.25 -15.02 0.89
CA GLY A 475 -1.99 -15.28 2.13
C GLY A 475 -2.20 -13.97 2.87
N ILE A 476 -3.37 -13.83 3.50
CA ILE A 476 -3.69 -12.68 4.36
C ILE A 476 -4.02 -13.23 5.74
N SER A 477 -3.39 -12.71 6.79
CA SER A 477 -3.71 -13.06 8.17
C SER A 477 -3.28 -11.96 9.13
N SER A 478 -3.94 -11.90 10.28
CA SER A 478 -3.48 -11.14 11.45
C SER A 478 -2.66 -12.05 12.36
N PHE A 479 -1.52 -11.57 12.86
CA PHE A 479 -0.64 -12.35 13.74
C PHE A 479 -0.88 -11.98 15.19
N GLY A 480 -1.25 -12.95 16.04
CA GLY A 480 -1.57 -12.67 17.45
C GLY A 480 -0.34 -12.38 18.31
N GLN A 481 0.83 -12.92 17.94
CA GLN A 481 2.06 -12.82 18.74
C GLN A 481 3.10 -11.91 18.09
N ALA A 482 3.60 -10.93 18.85
CA ALA A 482 4.75 -10.13 18.47
C ALA A 482 6.07 -10.91 18.59
N GLY A 483 7.13 -10.40 17.96
CA GLY A 483 8.46 -10.99 17.93
C GLY A 483 8.75 -11.75 16.64
N TRP A 484 9.82 -12.55 16.65
CA TRP A 484 10.21 -13.39 15.52
C TRP A 484 9.26 -14.58 15.36
N GLN A 485 8.50 -14.59 14.27
CA GLN A 485 7.61 -15.68 13.89
C GLN A 485 8.30 -16.55 12.81
N PRO A 486 8.51 -17.86 13.05
CA PRO A 486 9.04 -18.74 12.02
C PRO A 486 8.02 -18.89 10.88
N ILE A 487 8.48 -18.92 9.64
CA ILE A 487 7.65 -19.22 8.47
C ILE A 487 8.15 -20.56 7.93
N GLN A 488 7.29 -21.58 7.99
CA GLN A 488 7.68 -22.97 7.77
C GLN A 488 8.89 -23.34 8.65
N ASP A 489 9.91 -24.00 8.08
CA ASP A 489 11.03 -24.57 8.85
C ASP A 489 12.33 -23.76 8.72
N SER A 490 12.43 -22.85 7.74
CA SER A 490 13.72 -22.23 7.36
C SER A 490 13.72 -20.71 7.34
N LEU A 491 12.56 -20.06 7.41
CA LEU A 491 12.41 -18.61 7.32
C LEU A 491 11.84 -18.06 8.63
N ALA A 492 11.98 -16.75 8.83
CA ALA A 492 11.27 -16.05 9.88
C ALA A 492 10.87 -14.65 9.40
N MET A 493 9.87 -14.06 10.03
CA MET A 493 9.54 -12.65 9.91
C MET A 493 9.41 -12.04 11.31
N TYR A 494 9.62 -10.73 11.42
CA TYR A 494 9.42 -10.03 12.67
C TYR A 494 8.05 -9.36 12.69
N VAL A 495 7.30 -9.58 13.77
CA VAL A 495 6.00 -8.94 14.03
C VAL A 495 6.21 -7.94 15.17
N ASN A 496 6.04 -6.66 14.89
CA ASN A 496 6.07 -5.59 15.89
C ASN A 496 4.88 -5.70 16.83
N ALA A 497 5.12 -5.45 18.11
CA ALA A 497 4.03 -5.30 19.08
C ALA A 497 3.29 -4.00 18.82
N LEU A 498 1.97 -4.05 18.86
CA LEU A 498 1.12 -2.87 18.77
C LEU A 498 1.25 -2.08 20.08
N LYS A 499 2.05 -1.01 20.06
CA LYS A 499 2.25 -0.12 21.21
C LYS A 499 1.50 1.19 20.95
N PRO A 500 0.71 1.70 21.92
CA PRO A 500 0.02 2.99 21.76
C PRO A 500 0.97 4.14 21.42
N THR A 501 2.19 4.11 21.97
CA THR A 501 3.21 5.15 21.75
C THR A 501 3.94 5.05 20.40
N ASP A 502 3.63 4.06 19.56
CA ASP A 502 4.24 3.93 18.24
C ASP A 502 3.38 4.67 17.19
N PRO A 503 3.83 5.83 16.68
CA PRO A 503 3.04 6.64 15.74
C PRO A 503 2.73 5.89 14.45
N MET A 504 3.61 4.98 14.01
CA MET A 504 3.42 4.16 12.82
C MET A 504 2.31 3.11 13.04
N ALA A 505 2.25 2.52 14.24
CA ALA A 505 1.19 1.58 14.60
C ALA A 505 -0.17 2.27 14.64
N GLY A 506 -0.26 3.44 15.30
CA GLY A 506 -1.48 4.26 15.34
C GLY A 506 -2.00 4.60 13.94
N GLN A 507 -1.10 5.06 13.07
CA GLN A 507 -1.44 5.38 11.68
C GLN A 507 -1.93 4.15 10.89
N ALA A 508 -1.32 2.98 11.08
CA ALA A 508 -1.76 1.73 10.45
C ALA A 508 -3.16 1.31 10.93
N ILE A 509 -3.49 1.52 12.20
CA ILE A 509 -4.83 1.23 12.76
C ILE A 509 -5.88 2.15 12.14
N VAL A 510 -5.64 3.48 12.18
CA VAL A 510 -6.61 4.47 11.69
C VAL A 510 -6.82 4.33 10.19
N SER A 511 -5.75 4.19 9.41
CA SER A 511 -5.87 3.97 7.96
C SER A 511 -6.65 2.70 7.63
N ARG A 512 -6.45 1.61 8.37
CA ARG A 512 -7.21 0.37 8.18
C ARG A 512 -8.67 0.52 8.57
N PHE A 513 -8.94 1.22 9.67
CA PHE A 513 -10.29 1.56 10.09
C PHE A 513 -11.01 2.35 8.99
N LEU A 514 -10.41 3.42 8.47
CA LEU A 514 -11.00 4.25 7.41
C LEU A 514 -11.25 3.48 6.11
N LEU A 515 -10.31 2.62 5.69
CA LEU A 515 -10.51 1.77 4.51
C LEU A 515 -11.73 0.87 4.68
N THR A 516 -11.87 0.24 5.85
CA THR A 516 -13.01 -0.63 6.18
C THR A 516 -14.31 0.17 6.29
N HIS A 517 -14.22 1.35 6.91
CA HIS A 517 -15.34 2.26 7.11
C HIS A 517 -15.89 2.81 5.79
N SER A 518 -15.03 3.25 4.88
CA SER A 518 -15.44 3.74 3.56
C SER A 518 -16.15 2.68 2.72
N GLN A 519 -15.74 1.41 2.83
CA GLN A 519 -16.38 0.30 2.13
C GLN A 519 -17.81 0.07 2.65
N ASN A 520 -18.00 0.21 3.96
CA ASN A 520 -19.32 0.09 4.59
C ASN A 520 -20.21 1.32 4.32
N GLN A 521 -19.65 2.52 4.34
CA GLN A 521 -20.39 3.76 4.06
C GLN A 521 -20.95 3.81 2.64
N LEU A 522 -20.19 3.36 1.63
CA LEU A 522 -20.71 3.26 0.26
C LEU A 522 -21.96 2.35 0.16
N MET A 523 -22.12 1.41 1.09
CA MET A 523 -23.30 0.56 1.19
C MET A 523 -24.45 1.25 1.94
N GLN A 524 -24.15 2.14 2.89
CA GLN A 524 -25.12 2.89 3.70
C GLN A 524 -25.59 4.21 3.06
N GLU A 525 -24.80 4.90 2.24
CA GLU A 525 -25.23 6.13 1.53
C GLU A 525 -26.40 5.86 0.57
N ARG A 526 -26.63 4.60 0.16
CA ARG A 526 -27.85 4.20 -0.57
C ARG A 526 -29.11 4.22 0.29
N LEU A 527 -28.97 4.23 1.60
CA LEU A 527 -30.06 4.41 2.57
C LEU A 527 -29.96 5.83 3.12
N GLU A 528 -30.25 6.83 2.29
CA GLU A 528 -30.37 8.21 2.76
C GLU A 528 -31.31 8.26 3.97
N ARG A 529 -30.74 8.52 5.16
CA ARG A 529 -31.51 8.78 6.38
C ARG A 529 -32.15 10.15 6.26
N ASN A 530 -33.19 10.23 5.43
CA ASN A 530 -34.12 11.33 5.44
C ASN A 530 -34.87 11.26 6.78
N VAL A 531 -34.47 12.11 7.73
CA VAL A 531 -35.24 12.31 8.96
C VAL A 531 -36.49 13.08 8.57
N THR A 532 -37.63 12.41 8.69
CA THR A 532 -38.94 12.98 8.40
C THR A 532 -39.35 13.89 9.55
N ALA A 533 -39.64 15.15 9.25
CA ALA A 533 -40.25 16.03 10.23
C ALA A 533 -41.77 15.88 10.20
N GLN A 534 -42.37 15.85 11.38
CA GLN A 534 -43.81 15.79 11.58
C GLN A 534 -44.25 17.04 12.36
N LEU A 535 -45.39 17.62 11.99
CA LEU A 535 -46.01 18.65 12.82
C LEU A 535 -46.35 18.02 14.19
N PRO A 536 -45.94 18.62 15.33
CA PRO A 536 -46.24 18.08 16.64
C PRO A 536 -47.76 17.92 16.86
N ASN A 537 -48.19 16.86 17.55
CA ASN A 537 -49.61 16.60 17.80
C ASN A 537 -50.33 17.77 18.49
N TRP A 538 -49.64 18.53 19.35
CA TRP A 538 -50.21 19.71 20.00
C TRP A 538 -50.52 20.84 19.01
N ALA A 539 -49.73 21.00 17.94
CA ALA A 539 -49.95 22.02 16.93
C ALA A 539 -51.22 21.70 16.11
N TRP A 540 -51.40 20.43 15.74
CA TRP A 540 -52.64 19.96 15.13
C TRP A 540 -53.85 20.20 16.03
N LEU A 541 -53.74 19.89 17.33
CA LEU A 541 -54.80 20.10 18.31
C LEU A 541 -55.18 21.59 18.42
N LEU A 542 -54.20 22.50 18.43
CA LEU A 542 -54.48 23.95 18.46
C LEU A 542 -55.22 24.41 17.19
N ILE A 543 -54.82 23.93 16.01
CA ILE A 543 -55.50 24.28 14.74
C ILE A 543 -56.94 23.75 14.75
N ILE A 544 -57.17 22.53 15.24
CA ILE A 544 -58.51 21.94 15.36
C ILE A 544 -59.37 22.75 16.34
N ILE A 545 -58.83 23.12 17.50
CA ILE A 545 -59.54 23.96 18.48
C ILE A 545 -59.84 25.35 17.89
N ALA A 546 -58.92 25.95 17.15
CA ALA A 546 -59.14 27.21 16.44
C ALA A 546 -60.30 27.10 15.42
N CYS A 547 -60.39 25.98 14.70
CA CYS A 547 -61.50 25.73 13.77
C CYS A 547 -62.84 25.56 14.51
N PHE A 548 -62.87 24.81 15.62
CA PHE A 548 -64.08 24.65 16.43
C PHE A 548 -64.54 25.95 17.09
N THR A 549 -63.60 26.75 17.61
CA THR A 549 -63.91 28.06 18.19
C THR A 549 -64.44 29.01 17.13
N ALA A 550 -63.85 29.06 15.93
CA ALA A 550 -64.38 29.86 14.83
C ALA A 550 -65.80 29.43 14.42
N LEU A 551 -66.07 28.12 14.37
CA LEU A 551 -67.42 27.57 14.13
C LEU A 551 -68.44 27.93 15.23
N TRP A 552 -67.99 28.03 16.48
CA TRP A 552 -68.83 28.37 17.64
C TRP A 552 -69.06 29.88 17.81
N VAL A 553 -68.09 30.69 17.42
CA VAL A 553 -68.14 32.15 17.49
C VAL A 553 -68.96 32.74 16.34
N GLU A 554 -68.92 32.13 15.15
CA GLU A 554 -69.72 32.54 13.98
C GLU A 554 -71.17 32.91 14.32
N PRO A 555 -71.93 32.12 15.12
CA PRO A 555 -73.32 32.44 15.37
C PRO A 555 -73.58 33.60 16.34
N LYS A 556 -72.54 34.11 17.01
CA LYS A 556 -72.65 35.10 18.08
C LYS A 556 -72.20 36.51 17.68
N ILE A 557 -71.47 36.65 16.57
CA ILE A 557 -70.86 37.92 16.15
C ILE A 557 -71.72 38.69 15.13
N GLN A 558 -72.89 38.17 14.74
CA GLN A 558 -73.81 38.83 13.79
C GLN A 558 -75.27 38.77 14.22
#